data_AF-A0A139D1Q9-F1
#
_entry.id   AF-A0A139D1Q9-F1
#
_cell.length_a   1.000
_cell.length_b   1.000
_cell.length_c   1.000
_cell.angle_alpha   90.00
_cell.angle_beta   90.00
_cell.angle_gamma   90.00
#
_symmetry.space_group_name_H-M   'P 1'
#
loop_
_entity.id
_entity.type
_entity.pdbx_description
1 polymer ?
#
loop_
_entity_poly.entity_id
_entity_poly.type
_entity_poly.pdbx_seq_one_letter_code
_entity_poly.pdbx_strand_id
1 'polypeptide(L)'
;MRKATQFWLEARPRVPEAIAGLEALANDLFYSWDHGVRSLYARIDLRLWQKVEHNPKLFLRRVSQDRLDEAAENPAFLTEYRRILSNYDAYVASEPGSEVLQALNPETSLVAYFCAEFGFHESFPIYSGGLGILAGDHCKAASDLSLPFVAVGLLYQQGYFIQSIDAQGHQIATYKCHSSDELPISPVERDGKPFMISVPFPEREVHARVWQAKVGHIRLYLLDANTPENSEEDRALTLQLYGGDATTRISQEMLLGIGGTRVLSELGIRPTAWHINEGHAAFQILERCRQTMA
;
A
#
# COMPACT_ATOMS: atom_id res chain seq x y z
N MET A 1 19.41 22.32 26.85
CA MET A 1 18.29 23.10 26.26
C MET A 1 17.11 22.16 26.10
N ARG A 2 15.92 22.47 26.64
CA ARG A 2 14.71 21.66 26.40
C ARG A 2 14.37 21.76 24.91
N LYS A 3 14.28 20.63 24.20
CA LYS A 3 13.77 20.60 22.81
C LYS A 3 12.39 21.25 22.81
N ALA A 4 12.19 22.31 22.03
CA ALA A 4 10.87 22.90 21.86
C ALA A 4 9.94 21.85 21.24
N THR A 5 8.77 21.65 21.83
CA THR A 5 7.75 20.79 21.25
C THR A 5 7.21 21.49 20.01
N GLN A 6 7.46 20.91 18.83
CA GLN A 6 6.92 21.40 17.57
C GLN A 6 5.52 20.82 17.36
N PHE A 7 4.56 21.68 17.02
CA PHE A 7 3.21 21.28 16.62
C PHE A 7 3.04 21.57 15.14
N TRP A 8 2.50 20.61 14.41
CA TRP A 8 2.12 20.77 13.01
C TRP A 8 0.62 20.96 12.96
N LEU A 9 0.17 22.07 12.37
CA LEU A 9 -1.24 22.36 12.17
C LEU A 9 -1.57 22.25 10.68
N GLU A 10 -2.49 21.35 10.35
CA GLU A 10 -3.00 21.16 9.00
C GLU A 10 -4.52 21.33 9.05
N ALA A 11 -5.05 22.30 8.30
CA ALA A 11 -6.48 22.42 8.10
C ALA A 11 -6.89 21.46 6.97
N ARG A 12 -7.76 20.49 7.29
CA ARG A 12 -8.33 19.56 6.31
C ARG A 12 -9.78 19.95 6.03
N PRO A 13 -10.23 19.92 4.77
CA PRO A 13 -11.63 20.10 4.46
C PRO A 13 -12.43 18.93 5.04
N ARG A 14 -13.72 19.16 5.26
CA ARG A 14 -14.66 18.12 5.69
C ARG A 14 -15.43 17.62 4.47
N VAL A 15 -15.34 16.33 4.18
CA VAL A 15 -16.15 15.71 3.13
C VAL A 15 -17.63 15.77 3.54
N PRO A 16 -18.52 16.39 2.74
CA PRO A 16 -19.95 16.41 3.03
C PRO A 16 -20.56 15.02 3.07
N GLU A 17 -21.57 14.83 3.91
CA GLU A 17 -22.23 13.53 4.12
C GLU A 17 -22.78 12.92 2.81
N ALA A 18 -23.30 13.78 1.92
CA ALA A 18 -23.84 13.37 0.62
C ALA A 18 -22.81 12.70 -0.30
N ILE A 19 -21.51 12.94 -0.08
CA ILE A 19 -20.40 12.40 -0.86
C ILE A 19 -19.33 11.70 0.01
N ALA A 20 -19.70 11.30 1.24
CA ALA A 20 -18.78 10.73 2.23
C ALA A 20 -18.05 9.47 1.73
N GLY A 21 -18.66 8.70 0.82
CA GLY A 21 -18.03 7.52 0.21
C GLY A 21 -16.76 7.81 -0.60
N LEU A 22 -16.47 9.07 -0.94
CA LEU A 22 -15.16 9.44 -1.50
C LEU A 22 -14.02 9.05 -0.56
N GLU A 23 -14.18 9.11 0.76
CA GLU A 23 -13.13 8.70 1.69
C GLU A 23 -12.83 7.20 1.60
N ALA A 24 -13.87 6.37 1.43
CA ALA A 24 -13.70 4.93 1.26
C ALA A 24 -12.97 4.62 -0.05
N LEU A 25 -13.38 5.26 -1.15
CA LEU A 25 -12.74 5.12 -2.46
C LEU A 25 -11.28 5.61 -2.44
N ALA A 26 -10.96 6.63 -1.65
CA ALA A 26 -9.60 7.16 -1.53
C ALA A 26 -8.65 6.25 -0.73
N ASN A 27 -9.18 5.36 0.10
CA ASN A 27 -8.41 4.42 0.92
C ASN A 27 -8.45 2.98 0.37
N ASP A 28 -8.85 2.80 -0.89
CA ASP A 28 -8.84 1.53 -1.59
C ASP A 28 -8.14 1.68 -2.94
N LEU A 29 -7.05 0.96 -3.16
CA LEU A 29 -6.27 0.97 -4.39
C LEU A 29 -7.07 0.52 -5.63
N PHE A 30 -8.32 0.06 -5.48
CA PHE A 30 -9.27 -0.13 -6.59
C PHE A 30 -9.33 1.06 -7.56
N TYR A 31 -9.15 2.30 -7.07
CA TYR A 31 -9.07 3.48 -7.95
C TYR A 31 -7.95 3.39 -9.00
N SER A 32 -6.94 2.55 -8.78
CA SER A 32 -5.78 2.45 -9.68
C SER A 32 -6.11 1.77 -11.01
N TRP A 33 -7.16 0.94 -11.08
CA TRP A 33 -7.66 0.35 -12.33
C TRP A 33 -9.10 0.75 -12.68
N ASP A 34 -9.85 1.38 -11.77
CA ASP A 34 -11.17 1.93 -12.09
C ASP A 34 -11.11 3.41 -12.53
N HIS A 35 -11.45 3.66 -13.79
CA HIS A 35 -11.50 5.01 -14.35
C HIS A 35 -12.67 5.83 -13.80
N GLY A 36 -13.78 5.20 -13.44
CA GLY A 36 -14.96 5.86 -12.88
C GLY A 36 -14.62 6.54 -11.56
N VAL A 37 -14.01 5.80 -10.63
CA VAL A 37 -13.55 6.31 -9.34
C VAL A 37 -12.63 7.51 -9.52
N ARG A 38 -11.61 7.42 -10.39
CA ARG A 38 -10.70 8.55 -10.67
C ARG A 38 -11.40 9.77 -11.27
N SER A 39 -12.43 9.55 -12.08
CA SER A 39 -13.19 10.64 -12.71
C SER A 39 -13.93 11.52 -11.70
N LEU A 40 -14.32 10.97 -10.54
CA LEU A 40 -14.99 11.73 -9.47
C LEU A 40 -14.09 12.86 -8.95
N TYR A 41 -12.84 12.53 -8.61
CA TYR A 41 -11.88 13.51 -8.10
C TYR A 41 -11.50 14.54 -9.18
N ALA A 42 -11.29 14.09 -10.41
CA ALA A 42 -11.01 14.96 -11.54
C ALA A 42 -12.16 15.96 -11.81
N ARG A 43 -13.41 15.56 -11.58
CA ARG A 43 -14.59 16.39 -11.79
C ARG A 43 -14.81 17.43 -10.69
N ILE A 44 -14.37 17.15 -9.46
CA ILE A 44 -14.40 18.12 -8.36
C ILE A 44 -13.39 19.25 -8.63
N ASP A 45 -12.14 18.91 -8.92
CA ASP A 45 -11.11 19.88 -9.29
C ASP A 45 -9.99 19.25 -10.13
N LEU A 46 -10.07 19.40 -11.46
CA LEU A 46 -9.10 18.83 -12.39
C LEU A 46 -7.68 19.37 -12.17
N ARG A 47 -7.53 20.65 -11.79
CA ARG A 47 -6.22 21.27 -11.63
C ARG A 47 -5.53 20.73 -10.39
N LEU A 48 -6.27 20.61 -9.29
CA LEU A 48 -5.73 20.00 -8.08
C LEU A 48 -5.43 18.52 -8.32
N TRP A 49 -6.31 17.79 -9.00
CA TRP A 49 -6.14 16.38 -9.32
C TRP A 49 -4.80 16.09 -10.03
N GLN A 50 -4.45 16.92 -11.03
CA GLN A 50 -3.15 16.84 -11.71
C GLN A 50 -1.98 17.19 -10.78
N LYS A 51 -2.13 18.22 -9.93
CA LYS A 51 -1.07 18.66 -9.01
C LYS A 51 -0.74 17.65 -7.91
N VAL A 52 -1.69 16.81 -7.52
CA VAL A 52 -1.49 15.76 -6.51
C VAL A 52 -1.14 14.41 -7.13
N GLU A 53 -0.71 14.39 -8.40
CA GLU A 53 -0.29 13.17 -9.10
C GLU A 53 -1.37 12.07 -9.01
N HIS A 54 -2.63 12.48 -9.22
CA HIS A 54 -3.77 11.58 -9.24
C HIS A 54 -3.92 10.75 -7.94
N ASN A 55 -3.52 11.31 -6.79
CA ASN A 55 -3.68 10.70 -5.46
C ASN A 55 -5.01 11.14 -4.80
N PRO A 56 -6.01 10.25 -4.66
CA PRO A 56 -7.30 10.59 -4.04
C PRO A 56 -7.21 11.05 -2.59
N LYS A 57 -6.35 10.40 -1.79
CA LYS A 57 -6.21 10.71 -0.37
C LYS A 57 -5.58 12.08 -0.17
N LEU A 58 -4.55 12.40 -0.95
CA LEU A 58 -3.94 13.72 -0.96
C LEU A 58 -4.86 14.79 -1.53
N PHE A 59 -5.66 14.44 -2.54
CA PHE A 59 -6.69 15.32 -3.09
C PHE A 59 -7.68 15.76 -2.01
N LEU A 60 -8.28 14.82 -1.27
CA LEU A 60 -9.25 15.12 -0.22
C LEU A 60 -8.66 15.93 0.94
N ARG A 61 -7.34 15.91 1.14
CA ARG A 61 -6.67 16.76 2.14
C ARG A 61 -6.45 18.19 1.67
N ARG A 62 -6.41 18.44 0.35
CA ARG A 62 -5.99 19.73 -0.24
C ARG A 62 -7.09 20.46 -0.99
N VAL A 63 -8.17 19.79 -1.32
CA VAL A 63 -9.32 20.40 -2.02
C VAL A 63 -9.98 21.46 -1.15
N SER A 64 -10.42 22.56 -1.76
CA SER A 64 -11.15 23.61 -1.02
C SER A 64 -12.52 23.09 -0.57
N GLN A 65 -12.97 23.51 0.62
CA GLN A 65 -14.30 23.19 1.13
C GLN A 65 -15.41 23.53 0.13
N ASP A 66 -15.36 24.74 -0.46
CA ASP A 66 -16.36 25.22 -1.43
C ASP A 66 -16.55 24.25 -2.62
N ARG A 67 -15.48 23.61 -3.10
CA ARG A 67 -15.54 22.65 -4.21
C ARG A 67 -16.23 21.35 -3.82
N LEU A 68 -16.03 20.89 -2.58
CA LEU A 68 -16.71 19.71 -2.06
C LEU A 68 -18.19 20.01 -1.86
N ASP A 69 -18.52 21.18 -1.33
CA ASP A 69 -19.90 21.62 -1.10
C ASP A 69 -20.65 21.79 -2.44
N GLU A 70 -20.02 22.46 -3.43
CA GLU A 70 -20.54 22.56 -4.79
C GLU A 70 -20.81 21.17 -5.43
N ALA A 71 -19.88 20.22 -5.25
CA ALA A 71 -20.04 18.87 -5.76
C ALA A 71 -21.17 18.11 -5.05
N ALA A 72 -21.30 18.30 -3.74
CA ALA A 72 -22.34 17.69 -2.92
C ALA A 72 -23.74 18.22 -3.22
N GLU A 73 -23.87 19.44 -3.74
CA GLU A 73 -25.15 20.03 -4.15
C GLU A 73 -25.48 19.82 -5.63
N ASN A 74 -24.50 19.45 -6.46
CA ASN A 74 -24.68 19.31 -7.91
C ASN A 74 -25.39 18.00 -8.28
N PRO A 75 -26.62 18.02 -8.83
CA PRO A 75 -27.38 16.80 -9.14
C PRO A 75 -26.71 15.91 -10.19
N ALA A 76 -26.01 16.50 -11.15
CA ALA A 76 -25.31 15.76 -12.19
C ALA A 76 -24.03 15.09 -11.64
N PHE A 77 -23.39 15.68 -10.63
CA PHE A 77 -22.29 15.04 -9.91
C PHE A 77 -22.82 13.87 -9.08
N LEU A 78 -23.83 14.11 -8.26
CA LEU A 78 -24.42 13.09 -7.38
C LEU A 78 -24.96 11.86 -8.14
N THR A 79 -25.54 12.06 -9.33
CA THR A 79 -26.02 10.95 -10.16
C THR A 79 -24.88 10.02 -10.57
N GLU A 80 -23.77 10.61 -11.04
CA GLU A 80 -22.60 9.85 -11.46
C GLU A 80 -21.86 9.22 -10.28
N TYR A 81 -21.74 9.98 -9.18
CA TYR A 81 -21.19 9.51 -7.91
C TYR A 81 -21.93 8.27 -7.39
N ARG A 82 -23.26 8.29 -7.34
CA ARG A 82 -24.06 7.14 -6.88
C ARG A 82 -23.91 5.94 -7.81
N ARG A 83 -23.82 6.15 -9.12
CA ARG A 83 -23.59 5.08 -10.10
C ARG A 83 -22.24 4.40 -9.85
N ILE A 84 -21.17 5.18 -9.68
CA ILE A 84 -19.82 4.65 -9.42
C ILE A 84 -19.75 3.97 -8.07
N LEU A 85 -20.36 4.55 -7.03
CA LEU A 85 -20.40 3.94 -5.71
C LEU A 85 -21.17 2.62 -5.73
N SER A 86 -22.32 2.56 -6.42
CA SER A 86 -23.07 1.32 -6.59
C SER A 86 -22.28 0.25 -7.35
N ASN A 87 -21.47 0.63 -8.34
CA ASN A 87 -20.58 -0.29 -9.04
C ASN A 87 -19.46 -0.81 -8.12
N TYR A 88 -18.88 0.07 -7.31
CA TYR A 88 -17.87 -0.30 -6.31
C TYR A 88 -18.44 -1.23 -5.23
N ASP A 89 -19.64 -0.95 -4.73
CA ASP A 89 -20.31 -1.79 -3.73
C ASP A 89 -20.64 -3.16 -4.31
N ALA A 90 -21.13 -3.21 -5.56
CA ALA A 90 -21.37 -4.45 -6.28
C ALA A 90 -20.07 -5.23 -6.54
N TYR A 91 -18.97 -4.52 -6.84
CA TYR A 91 -17.65 -5.12 -6.96
C TYR A 91 -17.25 -5.76 -5.62
N VAL A 92 -17.20 -4.99 -4.52
CA VAL A 92 -16.76 -5.47 -3.19
C VAL A 92 -17.62 -6.62 -2.66
N ALA A 93 -18.91 -6.65 -3.01
CA ALA A 93 -19.83 -7.71 -2.63
C ALA A 93 -19.74 -8.95 -3.54
N SER A 94 -18.95 -8.90 -4.62
CA SER A 94 -18.85 -10.01 -5.56
C SER A 94 -18.09 -11.20 -4.98
N GLU A 95 -18.66 -12.38 -5.19
CA GLU A 95 -18.05 -13.64 -4.78
C GLU A 95 -17.21 -14.25 -5.92
N PRO A 96 -16.28 -15.18 -5.60
CA PRO A 96 -15.49 -15.87 -6.61
C PRO A 96 -16.38 -16.53 -7.67
N GLY A 97 -16.02 -16.33 -8.94
CA GLY A 97 -16.72 -16.95 -10.06
C GLY A 97 -16.59 -18.49 -10.08
N SER A 98 -17.41 -19.14 -10.90
CA SER A 98 -17.45 -20.62 -10.97
C SER A 98 -16.12 -21.27 -11.32
N GLU A 99 -15.30 -20.64 -12.16
CA GLU A 99 -13.97 -21.13 -12.52
C GLU A 99 -13.04 -21.17 -11.31
N VAL A 100 -13.10 -20.15 -10.45
CA VAL A 100 -12.32 -20.10 -9.21
C VAL A 100 -12.80 -21.18 -8.25
N LEU A 101 -14.12 -21.33 -8.07
CA LEU A 101 -14.71 -22.33 -7.16
C LEU A 101 -14.43 -23.78 -7.60
N GLN A 102 -14.21 -24.02 -8.89
CA GLN A 102 -13.79 -25.33 -9.41
C GLN A 102 -12.32 -25.63 -9.13
N ALA A 103 -11.47 -24.61 -9.12
CA ALA A 103 -10.02 -24.75 -8.96
C ALA A 103 -9.55 -24.62 -7.50
N LEU A 104 -10.23 -23.81 -6.69
CA LEU A 104 -9.86 -23.44 -5.33
C LEU A 104 -11.09 -23.48 -4.44
N ASN A 105 -10.91 -23.90 -3.18
CA ASN A 105 -11.93 -23.75 -2.15
C ASN A 105 -11.65 -22.46 -1.36
N PRO A 106 -12.42 -21.36 -1.52
CA PRO A 106 -12.14 -20.09 -0.87
C PRO A 106 -12.16 -20.11 0.66
N GLU A 107 -12.82 -21.08 1.28
CA GLU A 107 -12.88 -21.20 2.75
C GLU A 107 -11.59 -21.76 3.34
N THR A 108 -10.83 -22.52 2.55
CA THR A 108 -9.65 -23.27 3.03
C THR A 108 -8.38 -22.92 2.27
N SER A 109 -8.50 -22.42 1.04
CA SER A 109 -7.38 -22.03 0.20
C SER A 109 -7.03 -20.59 0.49
N LEU A 110 -5.73 -20.28 0.57
CA LEU A 110 -5.24 -18.91 0.64
C LEU A 110 -3.85 -18.84 0.02
N VAL A 111 -3.69 -17.93 -0.94
CA VAL A 111 -2.41 -17.64 -1.57
C VAL A 111 -1.75 -16.45 -0.88
N ALA A 112 -0.52 -16.62 -0.39
CA ALA A 112 0.31 -15.52 0.05
C ALA A 112 1.37 -15.17 -1.00
N TYR A 113 1.32 -13.94 -1.50
CA TYR A 113 2.18 -13.43 -2.56
C TYR A 113 3.18 -12.44 -2.02
N PHE A 114 4.47 -12.80 -2.04
CA PHE A 114 5.54 -11.97 -1.52
C PHE A 114 6.29 -11.31 -2.68
N CYS A 115 6.46 -9.99 -2.60
CA CYS A 115 7.27 -9.25 -3.56
C CYS A 115 7.97 -8.09 -2.86
N ALA A 116 9.15 -7.72 -3.35
CA ALA A 116 9.82 -6.51 -2.90
C ALA A 116 9.06 -5.26 -3.36
N GLU A 117 8.49 -5.25 -4.57
CA GLU A 117 7.86 -4.08 -5.17
C GLU A 117 6.45 -4.34 -5.73
N PHE A 118 5.59 -3.33 -5.72
CA PHE A 118 4.24 -3.40 -6.29
C PHE A 118 3.84 -2.15 -7.07
N GLY A 119 3.62 -2.30 -8.37
CA GLY A 119 3.26 -1.24 -9.30
C GLY A 119 1.75 -1.10 -9.47
N PHE A 120 1.07 -0.46 -8.51
CA PHE A 120 -0.37 -0.20 -8.60
C PHE A 120 -0.69 1.07 -9.39
N HIS A 121 -0.13 2.19 -8.93
CA HIS A 121 -0.41 3.54 -9.42
C HIS A 121 0.73 4.48 -9.05
N GLU A 122 0.94 5.55 -9.82
CA GLU A 122 1.98 6.55 -9.55
C GLU A 122 1.83 7.22 -8.18
N SER A 123 0.59 7.33 -7.68
CA SER A 123 0.29 7.88 -6.34
C SER A 123 0.75 6.98 -5.18
N PHE A 124 1.16 5.74 -5.47
CA PHE A 124 1.63 4.77 -4.48
C PHE A 124 2.97 4.16 -4.90
N PRO A 125 4.07 4.93 -4.78
CA PRO A 125 5.34 4.64 -5.45
C PRO A 125 6.19 3.61 -4.67
N ILE A 126 5.73 2.36 -4.61
CA ILE A 126 6.46 1.24 -4.01
C ILE A 126 7.00 0.26 -5.07
N TYR A 127 7.41 0.79 -6.23
CA TYR A 127 7.99 0.01 -7.33
C TYR A 127 9.02 0.79 -8.15
N SER A 128 9.83 0.07 -8.93
CA SER A 128 10.85 0.63 -9.82
C SER A 128 10.71 0.20 -11.29
N GLY A 129 10.15 -0.98 -11.57
CA GLY A 129 10.16 -1.53 -12.92
C GLY A 129 9.14 -2.63 -13.19
N GLY A 130 9.42 -3.44 -14.21
CA GLY A 130 8.49 -4.45 -14.75
C GLY A 130 8.11 -5.55 -13.76
N LEU A 131 8.99 -5.93 -12.83
CA LEU A 131 8.70 -6.91 -11.78
C LEU A 131 7.57 -6.39 -10.86
N GLY A 132 7.67 -5.14 -10.44
CA GLY A 132 6.65 -4.47 -9.63
C GLY A 132 5.34 -4.29 -10.39
N ILE A 133 5.38 -3.88 -11.67
CA ILE A 133 4.17 -3.78 -12.50
C ILE A 133 3.45 -5.13 -12.58
N LEU A 134 4.18 -6.22 -12.84
CA LEU A 134 3.62 -7.56 -12.87
C LEU A 134 2.99 -7.95 -11.52
N ALA A 135 3.68 -7.68 -10.41
CA ALA A 135 3.16 -7.96 -9.07
C ALA A 135 1.87 -7.16 -8.78
N GLY A 136 1.83 -5.89 -9.20
CA GLY A 136 0.65 -5.04 -9.12
C GLY A 136 -0.51 -5.59 -9.94
N ASP A 137 -0.26 -5.99 -11.18
CA ASP A 137 -1.29 -6.52 -12.08
C ASP A 137 -1.79 -7.91 -11.63
N HIS A 138 -0.94 -8.76 -11.06
CA HIS A 138 -1.38 -9.98 -10.37
C HIS A 138 -2.32 -9.67 -9.21
N CYS A 139 -2.01 -8.65 -8.40
CA CYS A 139 -2.87 -8.24 -7.29
C CYS A 139 -4.22 -7.71 -7.78
N LYS A 140 -4.24 -6.92 -8.86
CA LYS A 140 -5.48 -6.43 -9.49
C LYS A 140 -6.32 -7.58 -10.03
N ALA A 141 -5.72 -8.50 -10.78
CA ALA A 141 -6.40 -9.68 -11.31
C ALA A 141 -6.92 -10.61 -10.20
N ALA A 142 -6.12 -10.84 -9.15
CA ALA A 142 -6.54 -11.62 -8.00
C ALA A 142 -7.73 -10.95 -7.28
N SER A 143 -7.72 -9.62 -7.18
CA SER A 143 -8.85 -8.87 -6.68
C SER A 143 -10.07 -9.01 -7.60
N ASP A 144 -9.97 -8.80 -8.91
CA ASP A 144 -11.11 -8.87 -9.82
C ASP A 144 -11.76 -10.26 -9.89
N LEU A 145 -11.00 -11.31 -9.63
CA LEU A 145 -11.49 -12.70 -9.54
C LEU A 145 -11.95 -13.11 -8.13
N SER A 146 -11.90 -12.18 -7.16
CA SER A 146 -12.18 -12.43 -5.74
C SER A 146 -11.39 -13.62 -5.17
N LEU A 147 -10.13 -13.81 -5.59
CA LEU A 147 -9.31 -14.92 -5.13
C LEU A 147 -9.02 -14.80 -3.62
N PRO A 148 -8.96 -15.92 -2.87
CA PRO A 148 -8.44 -15.89 -1.52
C PRO A 148 -6.93 -15.64 -1.55
N PHE A 149 -6.56 -14.36 -1.45
CA PHE A 149 -5.22 -13.88 -1.75
C PHE A 149 -4.80 -12.77 -0.79
N VAL A 150 -3.54 -12.82 -0.35
CA VAL A 150 -2.90 -11.79 0.46
C VAL A 150 -1.53 -11.47 -0.11
N ALA A 151 -1.20 -10.19 -0.21
CA ALA A 151 0.11 -9.73 -0.64
C ALA A 151 0.95 -9.26 0.56
N VAL A 152 2.27 -9.42 0.47
CA VAL A 152 3.22 -8.95 1.48
C VAL A 152 4.41 -8.27 0.81
N GLY A 153 4.78 -7.09 1.30
CA GLY A 153 5.89 -6.29 0.79
C GLY A 153 6.52 -5.38 1.85
N LEU A 154 7.37 -4.46 1.41
CA LEU A 154 7.98 -3.42 2.24
C LEU A 154 7.38 -2.04 1.91
N LEU A 155 7.24 -1.18 2.92
CA LEU A 155 6.79 0.20 2.73
C LEU A 155 7.98 1.12 2.50
N TYR A 156 8.34 1.38 1.24
CA TYR A 156 9.42 2.31 0.93
C TYR A 156 8.97 3.77 1.05
N GLN A 157 9.71 4.58 1.80
CA GLN A 157 9.36 5.99 2.01
C GLN A 157 9.64 6.88 0.80
N GLN A 158 10.68 6.58 0.02
CA GLN A 158 11.11 7.38 -1.14
C GLN A 158 10.78 6.76 -2.50
N GLY A 159 10.24 5.53 -2.51
CA GLY A 159 10.11 4.74 -3.74
C GLY A 159 11.46 4.50 -4.40
N TYR A 160 11.52 4.68 -5.72
CA TYR A 160 12.75 4.59 -6.51
C TYR A 160 13.44 5.96 -6.65
N PHE A 161 13.18 6.74 -7.70
CA PHE A 161 13.57 8.15 -7.80
C PHE A 161 12.76 8.87 -8.88
N ILE A 162 12.70 10.20 -8.79
CA ILE A 162 12.16 11.07 -9.83
C ILE A 162 13.32 11.46 -10.76
N GLN A 163 13.22 11.07 -12.02
CA GLN A 163 14.21 11.39 -13.04
C GLN A 163 13.99 12.80 -13.60
N SER A 164 15.05 13.60 -13.64
CA SER A 164 15.10 14.83 -14.43
C SER A 164 16.38 14.84 -15.27
N ILE A 165 16.33 15.53 -16.41
CA ILE A 165 17.49 15.69 -17.31
C ILE A 165 17.91 17.14 -17.27
N ASP A 166 19.18 17.40 -16.95
CA ASP A 166 19.71 18.76 -16.93
C ASP A 166 19.98 19.31 -18.34
N ALA A 167 20.38 20.58 -18.41
CA ALA A 167 20.68 21.25 -19.69
C ALA A 167 21.88 20.63 -20.44
N GLN A 168 22.67 19.77 -19.79
CA GLN A 168 23.82 19.07 -20.35
C GLN A 168 23.47 17.61 -20.75
N GLY A 169 22.23 17.17 -20.51
CA GLY A 169 21.79 15.81 -20.80
C GLY A 169 22.13 14.80 -19.71
N HIS A 170 22.60 15.23 -18.54
CA HIS A 170 22.84 14.32 -17.42
C HIS A 170 21.56 14.01 -16.67
N GLN A 171 21.47 12.76 -16.21
CA GLN A 171 20.41 12.32 -15.31
C GLN A 171 20.65 12.87 -13.90
N ILE A 172 19.64 13.55 -13.37
CA ILE A 172 19.55 13.95 -11.98
C ILE A 172 18.43 13.14 -11.32
N ALA A 173 18.81 12.34 -10.32
CA ALA A 173 17.87 11.58 -9.49
C ALA A 173 17.47 12.41 -8.26
N THR A 174 16.17 12.66 -8.11
CA THR A 174 15.60 13.34 -6.94
C THR A 174 14.77 12.36 -6.14
N TYR A 175 14.96 12.34 -4.82
CA TYR A 175 14.21 11.48 -3.91
C TYR A 175 13.21 12.33 -3.12
N LYS A 176 11.98 11.84 -2.99
CA LYS A 176 10.91 12.51 -2.27
C LYS A 176 10.33 11.54 -1.27
N CYS A 177 10.43 11.87 0.02
CA CYS A 177 9.75 11.09 1.04
C CYS A 177 8.24 11.34 0.97
N HIS A 178 7.47 10.26 0.99
CA HIS A 178 6.03 10.30 1.15
C HIS A 178 5.67 10.11 2.62
N SER A 179 4.70 10.90 3.11
CA SER A 179 4.13 10.65 4.43
C SER A 179 3.15 9.48 4.33
N SER A 180 3.19 8.57 5.31
CA SER A 180 2.23 7.45 5.41
C SER A 180 0.77 7.91 5.34
N ASP A 181 0.49 9.12 5.86
CA ASP A 181 -0.86 9.69 5.88
C ASP A 181 -1.33 10.16 4.49
N GLU A 182 -0.43 10.26 3.51
CA GLU A 182 -0.74 10.60 2.11
C GLU A 182 -0.97 9.35 1.24
N LEU A 183 -0.65 8.16 1.76
CA LEU A 183 -0.78 6.89 1.06
C LEU A 183 -2.10 6.19 1.44
N PRO A 184 -2.73 5.40 0.55
CA PRO A 184 -3.97 4.67 0.81
C PRO A 184 -3.74 3.43 1.71
N ILE A 185 -3.03 3.63 2.81
CA ILE A 185 -2.70 2.64 3.83
C ILE A 185 -3.30 3.04 5.17
N SER A 186 -3.50 2.04 6.02
CA SER A 186 -3.87 2.19 7.43
C SER A 186 -2.94 1.34 8.29
N PRO A 187 -2.63 1.76 9.52
CA PRO A 187 -1.87 0.92 10.43
C PRO A 187 -2.68 -0.32 10.77
N VAL A 188 -2.03 -1.48 10.82
CA VAL A 188 -2.63 -2.65 11.47
C VAL A 188 -2.51 -2.42 12.97
N GLU A 189 -3.59 -2.65 13.71
CA GLU A 189 -3.62 -2.45 15.16
C GLU A 189 -3.99 -3.74 15.89
N ARG A 190 -3.44 -3.91 17.08
CA ARG A 190 -3.76 -4.98 18.02
C ARG A 190 -3.96 -4.37 19.39
N ASP A 191 -5.13 -4.58 19.98
CA ASP A 191 -5.51 -4.03 21.29
C ASP A 191 -5.34 -2.50 21.40
N GLY A 192 -5.66 -1.78 20.31
CA GLY A 192 -5.57 -0.31 20.24
C GLY A 192 -4.14 0.24 20.12
N LYS A 193 -3.16 -0.61 19.83
CA LYS A 193 -1.77 -0.23 19.58
C LYS A 193 -1.33 -0.62 18.17
N PRO A 194 -0.39 0.13 17.54
CA PRO A 194 0.21 -0.30 16.29
C PRO A 194 0.77 -1.72 16.40
N PHE A 195 0.42 -2.57 15.43
CA PHE A 195 0.94 -3.91 15.33
C PHE A 195 2.39 -3.86 14.83
N MET A 196 3.26 -4.49 15.62
CA MET A 196 4.71 -4.48 15.44
C MET A 196 5.19 -5.91 15.43
N ILE A 197 6.16 -6.22 14.57
CA ILE A 197 6.88 -7.50 14.57
C ILE A 197 8.35 -7.25 14.89
N SER A 198 9.05 -8.27 15.42
CA SER A 198 10.51 -8.28 15.50
C SER A 198 11.09 -9.33 14.55
N VAL A 199 12.19 -8.99 13.89
CA VAL A 199 12.96 -9.89 13.04
C VAL A 199 14.37 -10.02 13.62
N PRO A 200 14.84 -11.25 13.89
CA PRO A 200 16.20 -11.45 14.36
C PRO A 200 17.20 -11.25 13.22
N PHE A 201 18.15 -10.35 13.45
CA PHE A 201 19.29 -10.09 12.59
C PHE A 201 20.56 -10.56 13.32
N PRO A 202 21.71 -10.69 12.64
CA PRO A 202 22.97 -10.93 13.34
C PRO A 202 23.19 -9.83 14.38
N GLU A 203 23.35 -10.23 15.65
CA GLU A 203 23.70 -9.36 16.79
C GLU A 203 22.63 -8.34 17.23
N ARG A 204 21.46 -8.30 16.59
CA ARG A 204 20.40 -7.32 16.89
C ARG A 204 19.01 -7.78 16.45
N GLU A 205 17.98 -7.09 16.91
CA GLU A 205 16.61 -7.26 16.42
C GLU A 205 16.18 -6.01 15.64
N VAL A 206 15.45 -6.22 14.55
CA VAL A 206 14.79 -5.15 13.78
C VAL A 206 13.30 -5.18 14.05
N HIS A 207 12.75 -4.04 14.45
CA HIS A 207 11.32 -3.88 14.68
C HIS A 207 10.64 -3.27 13.46
N ALA A 208 9.57 -3.88 12.97
CA ALA A 208 8.82 -3.35 11.85
C ALA A 208 7.37 -3.05 12.25
N ARG A 209 6.89 -1.86 11.93
CA ARG A 209 5.46 -1.53 11.98
C ARG A 209 4.77 -2.12 10.78
N VAL A 210 3.57 -2.67 11.00
CA VAL A 210 2.78 -3.26 9.93
C VAL A 210 1.69 -2.29 9.49
N TRP A 211 1.68 -2.03 8.19
CA TRP A 211 0.64 -1.28 7.50
C TRP A 211 -0.16 -2.23 6.62
N GLN A 212 -1.41 -1.87 6.33
CA GLN A 212 -2.24 -2.56 5.34
C GLN A 212 -2.75 -1.58 4.29
N ALA A 213 -2.76 -2.02 3.04
CA ALA A 213 -3.48 -1.38 1.95
C ALA A 213 -4.65 -2.28 1.52
N LYS A 214 -5.81 -1.68 1.26
CA LYS A 214 -6.92 -2.37 0.58
C LYS A 214 -6.68 -2.28 -0.92
N VAL A 215 -6.77 -3.42 -1.60
CA VAL A 215 -6.65 -3.52 -3.06
C VAL A 215 -7.89 -4.28 -3.52
N GLY A 216 -9.02 -3.57 -3.62
CA GLY A 216 -10.32 -4.18 -3.86
C GLY A 216 -10.65 -5.25 -2.81
N HIS A 217 -10.71 -6.53 -3.24
CA HIS A 217 -11.00 -7.67 -2.38
C HIS A 217 -9.81 -8.12 -1.52
N ILE A 218 -8.58 -7.88 -1.96
CA ILE A 218 -7.40 -8.41 -1.28
C ILE A 218 -6.83 -7.41 -0.27
N ARG A 219 -5.89 -7.91 0.55
CA ARG A 219 -5.09 -7.10 1.47
C ARG A 219 -3.63 -7.20 1.10
N LEU A 220 -2.94 -6.06 1.10
CA LEU A 220 -1.50 -5.96 1.01
C LEU A 220 -0.95 -5.51 2.35
N TYR A 221 -0.11 -6.33 2.98
CA TYR A 221 0.61 -5.98 4.19
C TYR A 221 2.00 -5.43 3.85
N LEU A 222 2.37 -4.31 4.45
CA LEU A 222 3.62 -3.62 4.20
C LEU A 222 4.37 -3.42 5.52
N LEU A 223 5.63 -3.84 5.54
CA LEU A 223 6.50 -3.71 6.70
C LEU A 223 7.30 -2.42 6.59
N ASP A 224 7.33 -1.65 7.68
CA ASP A 224 8.07 -0.40 7.80
C ASP A 224 9.05 -0.46 8.98
N ALA A 225 10.35 -0.44 8.69
CA ALA A 225 11.41 -0.44 9.69
C ALA A 225 11.72 0.97 10.23
N ASN A 226 11.07 2.04 9.72
CA ASN A 226 11.26 3.39 10.23
C ASN A 226 10.52 3.60 11.58
N THR A 227 11.06 2.99 12.63
CA THR A 227 10.48 2.95 13.97
C THR A 227 11.47 3.49 15.02
N PRO A 228 10.99 4.14 16.08
CA PRO A 228 11.86 4.68 17.14
C PRO A 228 12.80 3.65 17.79
N GLU A 229 12.40 2.38 17.82
CA GLU A 229 13.11 1.25 18.39
C GLU A 229 14.38 0.88 17.60
N ASN A 230 14.40 1.20 16.31
CA ASN A 230 15.49 0.85 15.40
C ASN A 230 16.60 1.90 15.37
N SER A 231 17.81 1.42 15.04
CA SER A 231 18.97 2.26 14.70
C SER A 231 18.72 3.06 13.42
N GLU A 232 19.51 4.11 13.16
CA GLU A 232 19.37 4.88 11.92
C GLU A 232 19.60 4.03 10.66
N GLU A 233 20.55 3.08 10.73
CA GLU A 233 20.82 2.11 9.66
C GLU A 233 19.60 1.21 9.40
N ASP A 234 18.93 0.76 10.47
CA ASP A 234 17.75 -0.11 10.37
C ASP A 234 16.52 0.60 9.86
N ARG A 235 16.32 1.85 10.27
CA ARG A 235 15.26 2.69 9.71
C ARG A 235 15.47 2.90 8.21
N ALA A 236 16.72 2.92 7.74
CA ALA A 236 17.03 3.08 6.33
C ALA A 236 16.66 1.85 5.48
N LEU A 237 16.41 0.67 6.08
CA LEU A 237 16.00 -0.54 5.34
C LEU A 237 14.71 -0.34 4.55
N THR A 238 13.79 0.51 5.01
CA THR A 238 12.55 0.84 4.31
C THR A 238 12.54 2.28 3.77
N LEU A 239 13.72 2.89 3.62
CA LEU A 239 13.83 4.24 3.05
C LEU A 239 13.70 4.21 1.53
N GLN A 240 14.51 3.40 0.85
CA GLN A 240 14.63 3.39 -0.61
C GLN A 240 14.55 1.96 -1.17
N LEU A 241 13.82 1.82 -2.28
CA LEU A 241 13.77 0.59 -3.07
C LEU A 241 15.08 0.41 -3.85
N TYR A 242 15.72 -0.75 -3.68
CA TYR A 242 17.05 -1.05 -4.26
C TYR A 242 18.15 -0.03 -3.87
N GLY A 243 18.04 0.57 -2.69
CA GLY A 243 19.11 1.38 -2.11
C GLY A 243 20.18 0.54 -1.43
N GLY A 244 21.31 1.19 -1.11
CA GLY A 244 22.38 0.60 -0.31
C GLY A 244 23.26 -0.40 -1.05
N ASP A 245 23.91 -1.27 -0.28
CA ASP A 245 24.87 -2.28 -0.73
C ASP A 245 24.29 -3.71 -0.61
N ALA A 246 25.15 -4.72 -0.82
CA ALA A 246 24.74 -6.12 -0.68
C ALA A 246 24.23 -6.47 0.73
N THR A 247 24.76 -5.83 1.77
CA THR A 247 24.35 -6.03 3.16
C THR A 247 22.94 -5.49 3.40
N THR A 248 22.68 -4.29 2.87
CA THR A 248 21.36 -3.66 2.90
C THR A 248 20.34 -4.52 2.15
N ARG A 249 20.71 -5.04 0.99
CA ARG A 249 19.85 -5.93 0.21
C ARG A 249 19.48 -7.19 0.99
N ILE A 250 20.44 -7.93 1.53
CA ILE A 250 20.15 -9.13 2.34
C ILE A 250 19.27 -8.78 3.54
N SER A 251 19.53 -7.64 4.17
CA SER A 251 18.73 -7.14 5.30
C SER A 251 17.27 -6.87 4.91
N GLN A 252 17.02 -6.26 3.76
CA GLN A 252 15.66 -6.08 3.22
C GLN A 252 14.99 -7.42 2.90
N GLU A 253 15.73 -8.37 2.32
CA GLU A 253 15.23 -9.71 1.99
C GLU A 253 14.89 -10.53 3.25
N MET A 254 15.68 -10.38 4.33
CA MET A 254 15.38 -10.95 5.65
C MET A 254 14.13 -10.32 6.27
N LEU A 255 14.03 -8.99 6.25
CA LEU A 255 12.86 -8.26 6.76
C LEU A 255 11.59 -8.68 6.01
N LEU A 256 11.64 -8.74 4.68
CA LEU A 256 10.52 -9.18 3.85
C LEU A 256 10.15 -10.64 4.08
N GLY A 257 11.12 -11.55 4.00
CA GLY A 257 10.88 -12.99 4.09
C GLY A 257 10.49 -13.43 5.50
N ILE A 258 11.32 -13.14 6.50
CA ILE A 258 11.08 -13.54 7.89
C ILE A 258 9.95 -12.70 8.50
N GLY A 259 10.08 -11.37 8.40
CA GLY A 259 9.09 -10.45 8.96
C GLY A 259 7.71 -10.66 8.35
N GLY A 260 7.63 -10.74 7.02
CA GLY A 260 6.36 -10.98 6.33
C GLY A 260 5.71 -12.32 6.71
N THR A 261 6.49 -13.38 6.90
CA THR A 261 5.96 -14.67 7.37
C THR A 261 5.43 -14.58 8.80
N ARG A 262 6.12 -13.84 9.69
CA ARG A 262 5.65 -13.60 11.07
C ARG A 262 4.38 -12.76 11.11
N VAL A 263 4.27 -11.72 10.27
CA VAL A 263 3.04 -10.91 10.13
C VAL A 263 1.84 -11.81 9.86
N LEU A 264 1.92 -12.69 8.85
CA LEU A 264 0.80 -13.57 8.52
C LEU A 264 0.47 -14.53 9.69
N SER A 265 1.49 -15.15 10.29
CA SER A 265 1.31 -16.08 11.41
C SER A 265 0.65 -15.41 12.63
N GLU A 266 1.14 -14.24 13.05
CA GLU A 266 0.65 -13.52 14.22
C GLU A 266 -0.74 -12.91 14.04
N LEU A 267 -1.12 -12.60 12.80
CA LEU A 267 -2.48 -12.20 12.42
C LEU A 267 -3.43 -13.40 12.26
N GLY A 268 -2.94 -14.63 12.46
CA GLY A 268 -3.74 -15.86 12.29
C GLY A 268 -4.06 -16.20 10.84
N ILE A 269 -3.38 -15.56 9.88
CA ILE A 269 -3.53 -15.79 8.45
C ILE A 269 -2.73 -17.05 8.10
N ARG A 270 -3.39 -18.06 7.53
CA ARG A 270 -2.80 -19.38 7.26
C ARG A 270 -2.82 -19.69 5.76
N PRO A 271 -1.82 -19.24 4.98
CA PRO A 271 -1.76 -19.53 3.55
C PRO A 271 -1.50 -21.00 3.26
N THR A 272 -2.26 -21.55 2.31
CA THR A 272 -2.06 -22.91 1.78
C THR A 272 -1.08 -22.94 0.61
N ALA A 273 -0.91 -21.81 -0.08
CA ALA A 273 0.06 -21.63 -1.14
C ALA A 273 0.89 -20.37 -0.88
N TRP A 274 2.19 -20.46 -1.16
CA TRP A 274 3.14 -19.37 -0.95
C TRP A 274 3.86 -19.10 -2.26
N HIS A 275 3.74 -17.88 -2.76
CA HIS A 275 4.39 -17.42 -3.96
C HIS A 275 5.47 -16.41 -3.60
N ILE A 276 6.65 -16.59 -4.17
CA ILE A 276 7.80 -15.72 -4.00
C ILE A 276 8.08 -15.15 -5.39
N ASN A 277 7.86 -13.84 -5.56
CA ASN A 277 8.19 -13.17 -6.80
C ASN A 277 9.70 -12.86 -6.79
N GLU A 278 10.47 -13.68 -7.52
CA GLU A 278 11.93 -13.67 -7.52
C GLU A 278 12.59 -13.99 -6.16
N GLY A 279 13.93 -13.98 -6.10
CA GLY A 279 14.70 -14.35 -4.90
C GLY A 279 14.52 -13.45 -3.66
N HIS A 280 13.85 -12.29 -3.78
CA HIS A 280 13.83 -11.26 -2.73
C HIS A 280 13.13 -11.67 -1.43
N ALA A 281 12.23 -12.65 -1.49
CA ALA A 281 11.55 -13.17 -0.30
C ALA A 281 11.99 -14.60 0.05
N ALA A 282 13.17 -15.05 -0.41
CA ALA A 282 13.65 -16.42 -0.18
C ALA A 282 13.73 -16.82 1.30
N PHE A 283 14.02 -15.86 2.19
CA PHE A 283 14.02 -16.09 3.64
C PHE A 283 12.67 -16.52 4.23
N GLN A 284 11.56 -16.30 3.50
CA GLN A 284 10.24 -16.85 3.83
C GLN A 284 10.30 -18.38 3.98
N ILE A 285 11.04 -19.07 3.13
CA ILE A 285 11.16 -20.54 3.16
C ILE A 285 11.81 -20.97 4.48
N LEU A 286 12.90 -20.30 4.86
CA LEU A 286 13.65 -20.62 6.08
C LEU A 286 12.81 -20.37 7.35
N GLU A 287 12.10 -19.24 7.41
CA GLU A 287 11.23 -18.94 8.55
C GLU A 287 10.08 -19.94 8.66
N ARG A 288 9.48 -20.37 7.54
CA ARG A 288 8.43 -21.39 7.53
C ARG A 288 8.94 -22.77 8.00
N CYS A 289 10.13 -23.17 7.56
CA CYS A 289 10.78 -24.39 8.08
C CYS A 289 10.96 -24.30 9.59
N ARG A 290 11.48 -23.16 10.09
CA ARG A 290 11.66 -22.92 11.53
C ARG A 290 10.35 -23.01 12.30
N GLN A 291 9.27 -22.42 11.81
CA GLN A 291 7.94 -22.46 12.44
C GLN A 291 7.33 -23.86 12.49
N THR A 292 7.70 -24.75 11.55
CA THR A 292 7.21 -26.14 11.52
C THR A 292 7.98 -27.07 12.46
N MET A 293 9.22 -26.71 12.80
CA MET A 293 10.09 -27.49 13.69
C MET A 293 9.90 -27.15 15.18
N ALA A 294 9.29 -26.00 15.49
CA ALA A 294 9.02 -25.53 16.85
C ALA A 294 7.75 -26.14 17.43
#